data_AF-A0A2U2Z270-F1
#
_entry.id   AF-A0A2U2Z270-F1
#
_cell.length_a   1.000
_cell.length_b   1.000
_cell.length_c   1.000
_cell.angle_alpha   90.00
_cell.angle_beta   90.00
_cell.angle_gamma   90.00
#
_symmetry.space_group_name_H-M   'P 1'
#
loop_
_entity.id
_entity.type
_entity.pdbx_description
1 polymer ?
#
loop_
_entity_poly.entity_id
_entity_poly.type
_entity_poly.pdbx_seq_one_letter_code
_entity_poly.pdbx_strand_id
1 'polypeptide(L)'
;MSPGPARRLVPSYLATGGISAPEHSTFEDLTALTATGRPALPHHTPAHQRLLDLVSDGGLTVMEIAGYLRLPIGVVKMLAAQLVSDGHLRAAAPLPDALAPTAHAGRPSRALLEEVMHGLLAL
;
A
#
# COMPACT_ATOMS: atom_id res chain seq x y z
N MET A 1 -17.22 0.43 49.00
CA MET A 1 -16.84 -0.19 47.72
C MET A 1 -15.78 0.72 47.09
N SER A 2 -14.50 0.33 47.09
CA SER A 2 -13.43 1.12 46.48
C SER A 2 -13.34 0.82 44.98
N PRO A 3 -13.19 1.83 44.10
CA PRO A 3 -12.97 1.59 42.69
C PRO A 3 -11.59 0.96 42.47
N GLY A 4 -11.53 -0.13 41.70
CA GLY A 4 -10.29 -0.82 41.34
C GLY A 4 -9.37 0.03 40.47
N PRO A 5 -8.07 -0.30 40.39
CA PRO A 5 -7.08 0.53 39.71
C PRO A 5 -7.45 0.73 38.25
N ALA A 6 -7.53 2.00 37.83
CA ALA A 6 -7.76 2.39 36.45
C ALA A 6 -6.67 1.79 35.57
N ARG A 7 -7.04 0.84 34.71
CA ARG A 7 -6.13 0.26 33.71
C ARG A 7 -5.59 1.40 32.87
N ARG A 8 -4.29 1.65 32.96
CA ARG A 8 -3.60 2.66 32.15
C ARG A 8 -3.81 2.31 30.68
N LEU A 9 -4.72 3.03 30.02
CA LEU A 9 -4.97 2.92 28.58
C LEU A 9 -3.74 3.47 27.87
N VAL A 10 -2.98 2.57 27.25
CA VAL A 10 -1.89 2.95 26.36
C VAL A 10 -2.54 3.39 25.04
N PRO A 11 -2.29 4.62 24.56
CA PRO A 11 -2.75 5.05 23.25
C PRO A 11 -2.36 4.02 22.19
N SER A 12 -3.27 3.69 21.28
CA SER A 12 -3.11 2.61 20.30
C SER A 12 -1.85 2.74 19.43
N TYR A 13 -1.36 3.96 19.22
CA TYR A 13 -0.13 4.23 18.49
C TYR A 13 1.17 3.92 19.26
N LEU A 14 1.10 3.70 20.58
CA LEU A 14 2.23 3.26 21.41
C LEU A 14 2.28 1.73 21.59
N ALA A 15 1.30 0.99 21.07
CA ALA A 15 1.28 -0.48 21.14
C ALA A 15 2.33 -1.15 20.22
N THR A 16 3.00 -0.38 19.37
CA THR A 16 4.00 -0.87 18.39
C THR A 16 5.42 -0.98 18.95
N GLY A 17 5.59 -1.00 20.29
CA GLY A 17 6.80 -1.53 20.92
C GLY A 17 8.12 -0.84 20.57
N GLY A 18 8.10 0.44 20.17
CA GLY A 18 9.33 1.18 19.89
C GLY A 18 10.12 0.66 18.69
N ILE A 19 9.45 0.06 17.70
CA ILE A 19 10.09 -0.25 16.42
C ILE A 19 10.35 1.09 15.72
N SER A 20 11.61 1.55 15.75
CA SER A 20 12.08 2.68 14.95
C SER A 20 11.59 2.52 13.53
N ALA A 21 10.93 3.55 13.01
CA ALA A 21 10.54 3.58 11.61
C ALA A 21 11.80 3.27 10.78
N PRO A 22 11.81 2.22 9.95
CA PRO A 22 12.97 1.94 9.12
C PRO A 22 13.23 3.19 8.27
N GLU A 23 14.47 3.69 8.34
CA GLU A 23 14.96 4.90 7.66
C GLU A 23 14.89 4.79 6.10
N HIS A 24 14.33 3.69 5.59
CA HIS A 24 14.22 3.32 4.19
C HIS A 24 12.78 3.15 3.69
N SER A 25 11.77 3.73 4.35
CA SER A 25 10.38 3.51 3.92
C SER A 25 9.50 4.76 3.98
N THR A 26 10.03 5.88 3.51
CA THR A 26 9.16 7.00 3.15
C THR A 26 8.48 6.67 1.83
N PHE A 27 7.44 5.82 1.87
CA PHE A 27 6.57 5.68 0.71
C PHE A 27 5.95 7.04 0.42
N GLU A 28 5.96 7.44 -0.84
CA GLU A 28 5.09 8.51 -1.30
C GLU A 28 3.64 8.02 -1.24
N ASP A 29 2.70 8.93 -1.05
CA ASP A 29 1.29 8.58 -0.83
C ASP A 29 0.68 7.83 -2.03
N LEU A 30 1.17 8.09 -3.24
CA LEU A 30 0.77 7.46 -4.49
C LEU A 30 1.58 6.20 -4.83
N THR A 31 2.50 5.78 -3.97
CA THR A 31 3.27 4.55 -4.21
C THR A 31 2.30 3.37 -4.28
N ALA A 32 2.32 2.64 -5.40
CA ALA A 32 1.50 1.45 -5.57
C ALA A 32 2.16 0.27 -4.85
N LEU A 33 1.36 -0.47 -4.08
CA LEU A 33 1.75 -1.67 -3.36
C LEU A 33 1.01 -2.87 -3.95
N THR A 34 1.74 -3.93 -4.27
CA THR A 34 1.19 -5.17 -4.83
C THR A 34 1.69 -6.37 -4.03
N ALA A 35 0.82 -7.36 -3.78
CA ALA A 35 1.21 -8.61 -3.16
C ALA A 35 2.19 -9.41 -4.04
N THR A 36 3.16 -10.07 -3.41
CA THR A 36 4.07 -11.01 -4.10
C THR A 36 3.52 -12.44 -4.16
N GLY A 37 2.35 -12.69 -3.56
CA GLY A 37 1.73 -14.01 -3.44
C GLY A 37 2.30 -14.88 -2.32
N ARG A 38 3.20 -14.35 -1.49
CA ARG A 38 3.74 -15.08 -0.33
C ARG A 38 2.72 -15.09 0.83
N PRO A 39 2.53 -16.25 1.50
CA PRO A 39 1.62 -16.33 2.65
C PRO A 39 2.14 -15.49 3.82
N ALA A 40 1.24 -14.92 4.62
CA ALA A 40 1.63 -14.14 5.80
C ALA A 40 2.46 -14.97 6.81
N LEU A 41 3.39 -14.31 7.50
CA LEU A 41 4.25 -14.93 8.52
C LEU A 41 3.57 -14.92 9.90
N PRO A 42 3.98 -15.81 10.83
CA PRO A 42 3.34 -15.91 12.15
C PRO A 42 3.40 -14.62 12.99
N HIS A 43 4.40 -13.78 12.79
CA HIS A 43 4.54 -12.48 13.49
C HIS A 43 3.75 -11.34 12.84
N HIS A 44 3.12 -11.58 11.68
CA HIS A 44 2.29 -10.57 11.03
C HIS A 44 0.99 -10.38 11.80
N THR A 45 0.79 -9.16 12.29
CA THR A 45 -0.45 -8.77 12.97
C THR A 45 -1.67 -8.85 12.05
N PRO A 46 -2.90 -8.87 12.60
CA PRO A 46 -4.13 -8.83 11.79
C PRO A 46 -4.22 -7.61 10.86
N ALA A 47 -3.53 -6.51 11.19
CA ALA A 47 -3.47 -5.33 10.32
C ALA A 47 -2.62 -5.59 9.06
N HIS A 48 -1.52 -6.34 9.20
CA HIS A 48 -0.72 -6.75 8.04
C HIS A 48 -1.51 -7.71 7.14
N GLN A 49 -2.24 -8.68 7.73
CA GLN A 49 -3.08 -9.61 6.98
C GLN A 49 -4.15 -8.88 6.17
N ARG A 50 -4.90 -7.97 6.80
CA ARG A 50 -5.91 -7.15 6.10
C ARG A 50 -5.33 -6.33 4.96
N LEU A 51 -4.11 -5.82 5.11
CA LEU A 51 -3.44 -5.09 4.04
C LEU A 51 -3.13 -6.03 2.87
N LEU A 52 -2.56 -7.21 3.14
CA LEU A 52 -2.29 -8.22 2.12
C LEU A 52 -3.57 -8.69 1.41
N ASP A 53 -4.64 -8.93 2.15
CA ASP A 53 -5.96 -9.28 1.59
C ASP A 53 -6.46 -8.19 0.64
N LEU A 54 -6.31 -6.92 1.03
CA LEU A 54 -6.77 -5.78 0.24
C LEU A 54 -6.03 -5.64 -1.11
N VAL A 55 -4.76 -6.06 -1.17
CA VAL A 55 -3.95 -6.00 -2.40
C VAL A 55 -3.79 -7.36 -3.09
N SER A 56 -4.61 -8.35 -2.71
CA SER A 56 -4.54 -9.70 -3.29
C SER A 56 -5.05 -9.76 -4.73
N ASP A 57 -6.06 -8.95 -5.07
CA ASP A 57 -6.66 -8.89 -6.41
C ASP A 57 -6.09 -7.78 -7.31
N GLY A 58 -5.14 -6.98 -6.79
CA GLY A 58 -4.58 -5.86 -7.53
C GLY A 58 -3.73 -4.93 -6.67
N GLY A 59 -2.91 -4.10 -7.32
CA GLY A 59 -2.11 -3.09 -6.61
C GLY A 59 -2.95 -1.88 -6.21
N LEU A 60 -2.72 -1.36 -5.01
CA LEU A 60 -3.34 -0.12 -4.52
C LEU A 60 -2.28 0.84 -4.02
N THR A 61 -2.56 2.13 -4.12
CA THR A 61 -1.69 3.16 -3.53
C THR A 61 -1.75 3.13 -2.00
N VAL A 62 -0.70 3.62 -1.35
CA VAL A 62 -0.66 3.79 0.11
C VAL A 62 -1.85 4.62 0.61
N MET A 63 -2.22 5.67 -0.12
CA MET A 63 -3.36 6.51 0.21
C MET A 63 -4.69 5.73 0.13
N GLU A 64 -4.91 4.96 -0.93
CA GLU A 64 -6.12 4.15 -1.07
C GLU A 64 -6.23 3.12 0.04
N ILE A 65 -5.13 2.44 0.36
CA ILE A 65 -5.08 1.46 1.45
C ILE A 65 -5.44 2.13 2.78
N ALA A 66 -4.92 3.33 3.06
CA ALA A 66 -5.30 4.10 4.26
C ALA A 66 -6.80 4.42 4.30
N GLY A 67 -7.39 4.77 3.16
CA GLY A 67 -8.82 4.98 3.01
C GLY A 67 -9.64 3.71 3.30
N TYR A 68 -9.28 2.58 2.69
CA TYR A 68 -9.98 1.31 2.85
C TYR A 68 -9.88 0.76 4.28
N LEU A 69 -8.68 0.80 4.87
CA LEU A 69 -8.46 0.31 6.24
C LEU A 69 -8.94 1.30 7.31
N ARG A 70 -9.28 2.55 6.93
CA ARG A 70 -9.59 3.66 7.84
C ARG A 70 -8.52 3.88 8.90
N LEU A 71 -7.27 3.76 8.49
CA LEU A 71 -6.09 3.95 9.35
C LEU A 71 -5.35 5.24 8.97
N PRO A 72 -4.67 5.89 9.91
CA PRO A 72 -3.78 7.00 9.58
C PRO A 72 -2.71 6.56 8.58
N ILE A 73 -2.41 7.40 7.60
CA ILE A 73 -1.50 7.05 6.50
C ILE A 73 -0.10 6.63 7.00
N GLY A 74 0.40 7.25 8.07
CA GLY A 74 1.69 6.87 8.68
C GLY A 74 1.70 5.44 9.24
N VAL A 75 0.57 4.97 9.77
CA VAL A 75 0.42 3.58 10.24
C VAL A 75 0.47 2.62 9.05
N VAL A 76 -0.20 2.94 7.95
CA VAL A 76 -0.16 2.13 6.73
C VAL A 76 1.26 2.06 6.15
N LYS A 77 1.97 3.20 6.08
CA LYS A 77 3.37 3.24 5.63
C LYS A 77 4.28 2.34 6.47
N MET A 78 4.12 2.36 7.79
CA MET A 78 4.85 1.49 8.71
C MET A 78 4.54 0.00 8.46
N LEU A 79 3.26 -0.38 8.32
CA LEU A 79 2.88 -1.77 8.02
C LEU A 79 3.42 -2.24 6.66
N ALA A 80 3.29 -1.38 5.65
CA ALA A 80 3.80 -1.64 4.31
C ALA A 80 5.33 -1.81 4.32
N ALA A 81 6.05 -1.02 5.12
CA ALA A 81 7.51 -1.09 5.22
C ALA A 81 7.97 -2.45 5.71
N GLN A 82 7.30 -2.97 6.76
CA GLN A 82 7.56 -4.30 7.30
C GLN A 82 7.26 -5.38 6.25
N LEU A 83 6.11 -5.31 5.58
CA LEU A 83 5.73 -6.29 4.57
C LEU A 83 6.63 -6.26 3.31
N VAL A 84 7.14 -5.09 2.92
CA VAL A 84 8.12 -4.97 1.85
C VAL A 84 9.47 -5.54 2.29
N SER A 85 9.91 -5.25 3.51
CA SER A 85 11.14 -5.81 4.09
C SER A 85 11.09 -7.34 4.17
N ASP A 86 9.93 -7.90 4.56
CA ASP A 86 9.71 -9.34 4.62
C ASP A 86 9.47 -9.97 3.21
N GLY A 87 9.32 -9.13 2.17
CA GLY A 87 9.15 -9.57 0.78
C GLY A 87 7.73 -10.02 0.40
N HIS A 88 6.72 -9.67 1.19
CA HIS A 88 5.30 -9.95 0.91
C HIS A 88 4.64 -8.89 0.03
N LEU A 89 5.19 -7.68 0.03
CA LEU A 89 4.78 -6.60 -0.84
C LEU A 89 5.92 -6.17 -1.75
N ARG A 90 5.55 -5.69 -2.94
CA ARG A 90 6.41 -4.91 -3.81
C ARG A 90 5.87 -3.49 -3.89
N ALA A 91 6.75 -2.52 -3.69
CA ALA A 91 6.45 -1.12 -3.94
C ALA A 91 6.89 -0.71 -5.35
N ALA A 92 6.00 -0.04 -6.06
CA ALA A 92 6.28 0.58 -7.34
C ALA A 92 5.98 2.07 -7.21
N ALA A 93 6.99 2.91 -7.44
CA ALA A 93 6.77 4.34 -7.59
C ALA A 93 5.80 4.56 -8.76
N PRO A 94 4.98 5.63 -8.74
CA PRO A 94 4.22 6.04 -9.91
C PRO A 94 5.22 6.34 -11.03
N LEU A 95 5.39 5.41 -11.97
CA LEU A 95 6.06 5.73 -13.22
C LEU A 95 5.02 6.43 -14.08
N PRO A 96 5.34 7.58 -14.70
CA PRO A 96 4.55 8.08 -15.81
C PRO A 96 4.39 6.93 -16.83
N ASP A 97 3.17 6.62 -17.26
CA ASP A 97 2.86 5.49 -18.15
C ASP A 97 3.77 5.39 -19.38
N ALA A 98 4.32 6.53 -19.82
CA ALA A 98 5.29 6.62 -20.91
C ALA A 98 6.59 5.81 -20.66
N LEU A 99 6.97 5.59 -19.41
CA LEU A 99 8.30 5.09 -19.00
C LEU A 99 8.29 3.69 -18.35
N ALA A 100 7.12 3.06 -18.15
CA ALA A 100 7.03 1.74 -17.50
C ALA A 100 7.62 0.61 -18.40
N PRO A 101 8.69 -0.12 -17.98
CA PRO A 101 9.40 -1.04 -18.88
C PRO A 101 8.74 -2.40 -19.13
N THR A 102 7.71 -2.82 -18.38
CA THR A 102 7.23 -4.21 -18.38
C THR A 102 5.71 -4.42 -18.35
N ALA A 103 4.90 -3.48 -18.84
CA ALA A 103 3.44 -3.66 -18.93
C ALA A 103 2.99 -3.82 -20.39
N HIS A 104 3.41 -4.89 -21.06
CA HIS A 104 2.86 -5.25 -22.38
C HIS A 104 1.40 -5.73 -22.34
N ALA A 105 0.78 -5.82 -21.16
CA ALA A 105 -0.64 -6.18 -21.00
C ALA A 105 -1.60 -4.98 -20.98
N GLY A 106 -1.12 -3.73 -21.09
CA GLY A 106 -1.97 -2.55 -20.96
C GLY A 106 -1.61 -1.35 -21.83
N ARG A 107 -0.54 -1.40 -22.64
CA ARG A 107 -0.22 -0.29 -23.54
C ARG A 107 -1.19 -0.32 -24.73
N PRO A 108 -2.06 0.69 -24.91
CA PRO A 108 -2.93 0.75 -26.08
C PRO A 108 -2.06 0.74 -27.34
N SER A 109 -2.53 0.04 -28.37
CA SER A 109 -1.83 0.01 -29.64
C SER A 109 -1.70 1.43 -30.19
N ARG A 110 -0.61 1.71 -30.91
CA ARG A 110 -0.41 3.01 -31.55
C ARG A 110 -1.61 3.37 -32.45
N ALA A 111 -2.16 2.37 -33.14
CA ALA A 111 -3.35 2.54 -33.97
C ALA A 111 -4.57 3.02 -33.16
N LEU A 112 -4.83 2.44 -31.98
CA LEU A 112 -5.92 2.87 -31.10
C LEU A 112 -5.72 4.30 -30.60
N LEU A 113 -4.49 4.67 -30.23
CA LEU A 113 -4.16 6.02 -29.80
C LEU A 113 -4.33 7.05 -30.93
N GLU A 114 -3.93 6.69 -32.15
CA GLU A 114 -4.15 7.51 -33.34
C GLU A 114 -5.64 7.67 -33.63
N GLU A 115 -6.44 6.61 -33.51
CA GLU A 115 -7.90 6.66 -33.69
C GLU A 115 -8.56 7.59 -32.67
N VAL A 116 -8.22 7.48 -31.39
CA VAL A 116 -8.71 8.39 -30.33
C VAL A 116 -8.31 9.84 -30.62
N MET A 117 -7.07 10.09 -31.05
CA MET A 117 -6.60 11.44 -31.38
C MET A 117 -7.41 12.06 -32.52
N HIS A 118 -7.66 11.29 -33.59
CA HIS A 118 -8.51 11.76 -34.69
C HIS A 118 -9.95 12.03 -34.21
N GLY A 119 -10.50 11.16 -33.35
CA GLY A 119 -11.83 11.35 -32.78
C GLY A 119 -11.96 12.60 -31.91
N LEU A 120 -10.96 12.91 -31.07
CA LEU A 120 -10.95 14.11 -30.23
C LEU A 120 -10.77 15.41 -31.01
N LEU A 121 -10.02 15.39 -32.12
CA LEU A 121 -9.79 16.56 -32.97
C LEU A 121 -10.94 16.86 -33.94
N ALA A 122 -11.90 15.94 -34.08
CA ALA A 122 -13.07 16.08 -34.93
C ALA A 122 -14.31 16.66 -34.19
N LEU A 123 -14.17 16.98 -32.89
CA LEU A 123 -15.17 17.63 -32.05
C LEU A 123 -14.91 19.15 -31.95
#